data_AF-A0AAD8YGG0-F1
#
_entry.id   AF-A0AAD8YGG0-F1
#
_cell.length_a   1.000
_cell.length_b   1.000
_cell.length_c   1.000
_cell.angle_alpha   90.00
_cell.angle_beta   90.00
_cell.angle_gamma   90.00
#
_symmetry.space_group_name_H-M   'P 1'
#
loop_
_entity.id
_entity.type
_entity.pdbx_description
1 polymer ?
#
loop_
_entity_poly.entity_id
_entity_poly.type
_entity_poly.pdbx_seq_one_letter_code
_entity_poly.pdbx_strand_id
1 'polypeptide(L)'
;MDLLASLGLENALPEQSTRLTHPGVISALQTNSSECQLGFNCCLTCGASLLQQQHDRDKSLKKKEIYCKGCNRVKYCSEVCRKVDAEPQQLVDDGGDDDVDEDEGALGHSPVICSLLNLCNDDETAEDNLYNTTTTKNNTTTTTKHNTIQKEEAAKYRVQTERESYPATLFNMLTDGPPWVIENLTRRLRYRKEVRSPDAKGSGSSSGGSERKRRGKRDRQSSSQEETASSSSGLSRELVLHIVGASVDSELWGWDGTTTSYTHNEMLDAYAEASTNVLSYLKNFIDSVDSIRLVFVGPDCPKPTRGSGGGGGDDDEIRVCRLDKSIPGSKTMLHIETHCCNYGEDTTLPDPDAIIFFNPGLSCTDYDWSKALSAASSYESSTPFLITTNTEMEGFADIKCLVDGGYVDPMELPTYILETVDVESPSNNSRYNDDDEEEEDDDEQNKKFFLCENPYAGLRVRQSGTMANDLYVKSRWVMGGLFQRGGDVVKKKKRKTKMVDKSKKKRKGSQEKGSDRKKRRKGGNPALI
;
A
#
# COMPACT_ATOMS: atom_id res chain seq x y z
N MET A 1 1.20 23.14 11.27
CA MET A 1 2.63 23.39 11.00
C MET A 1 3.24 22.04 10.75
N ASP A 2 3.83 21.85 9.58
CA ASP A 2 4.49 20.61 9.22
C ASP A 2 5.68 20.36 10.17
N LEU A 3 5.66 19.22 10.86
CA LEU A 3 6.74 18.81 11.77
C LEU A 3 8.07 18.75 11.02
N LEU A 4 8.05 18.28 9.77
CA LEU A 4 9.25 18.19 8.94
C LEU A 4 9.75 19.59 8.60
N ALA A 5 8.88 20.50 8.14
CA ALA A 5 9.24 21.91 7.99
C ALA A 5 9.79 22.54 9.28
N SER A 6 9.22 22.22 10.46
CA SER A 6 9.73 22.73 11.75
C SER A 6 11.13 22.20 12.11
N LEU A 7 11.53 21.08 11.53
CA LEU A 7 12.86 20.48 11.64
C LEU A 7 13.80 20.95 10.51
N GLY A 8 13.36 21.86 9.63
CA GLY A 8 14.10 22.30 8.45
C GLY A 8 14.11 21.27 7.32
N LEU A 9 13.18 20.32 7.34
CA LEU A 9 13.02 19.24 6.36
C LEU A 9 11.86 19.56 5.40
N GLU A 10 11.85 20.78 4.87
CA GLU A 10 10.66 21.43 4.29
C GLU A 10 9.90 20.59 3.24
N ASN A 11 10.55 19.72 2.47
CA ASN A 11 9.87 18.82 1.51
C ASN A 11 10.53 17.44 1.35
N ALA A 12 11.57 17.13 2.11
CA ALA A 12 12.23 15.83 2.06
C ALA A 12 12.59 15.45 3.48
N LEU A 13 12.04 14.31 3.96
CA LEU A 13 12.83 13.51 4.89
C LEU A 13 14.22 13.43 4.26
N PRO A 14 15.30 13.76 5.00
CA PRO A 14 16.64 13.74 4.41
C PRO A 14 16.70 12.43 3.67
N GLU A 15 16.86 12.49 2.34
CA GLU A 15 16.54 11.38 1.45
C GLU A 15 17.01 10.10 2.10
N GLN A 16 16.28 9.00 1.86
CA GLN A 16 16.76 7.64 2.14
C GLN A 16 18.08 7.36 1.38
N SER A 17 19.12 8.16 1.64
CA SER A 17 20.53 7.87 1.64
C SER A 17 20.71 6.82 2.73
N THR A 18 20.11 5.67 2.48
CA THR A 18 20.85 4.43 2.40
C THR A 18 22.19 4.76 1.75
N ARG A 19 23.14 5.23 2.56
CA ARG A 19 24.50 5.53 2.14
C ARG A 19 25.10 4.17 1.82
N LEU A 20 24.83 3.65 0.62
CA LEU A 20 25.32 2.34 0.17
C LEU A 20 26.85 2.30 0.23
N THR A 21 27.48 3.47 0.17
CA THR A 21 28.92 3.71 0.33
C THR A 21 29.41 3.68 1.78
N HIS A 22 28.51 3.68 2.78
CA HIS A 22 28.91 3.66 4.19
C HIS A 22 29.67 2.36 4.51
N PRO A 23 30.85 2.41 5.16
CA PRO A 23 31.67 1.22 5.42
C PRO A 23 30.92 0.13 6.19
N GLY A 24 30.02 0.53 7.09
CA GLY A 24 29.14 -0.39 7.79
C GLY A 24 28.14 -1.10 6.87
N VAL A 25 27.58 -0.41 5.86
CA VAL A 25 26.65 -0.97 4.86
C VAL A 25 27.41 -1.94 3.95
N ILE A 26 28.57 -1.54 3.44
CA ILE A 26 29.41 -2.39 2.61
C ILE A 26 29.80 -3.67 3.37
N SER A 27 30.27 -3.54 4.61
CA SER A 27 30.64 -4.65 5.49
C SER A 27 29.45 -5.60 5.75
N ALA A 28 28.30 -5.03 6.09
CA ALA A 28 27.04 -5.73 6.28
C ALA A 28 26.61 -6.53 5.03
N LEU A 29 26.59 -5.89 3.87
CA LEU A 29 26.23 -6.51 2.59
C LEU A 29 27.21 -7.62 2.22
N GLN A 30 28.52 -7.42 2.43
CA GLN A 30 29.55 -8.43 2.17
C GLN A 30 29.41 -9.66 3.07
N THR A 31 28.90 -9.51 4.29
CA THR A 31 28.65 -10.65 5.19
C THR A 31 27.49 -11.55 4.75
N ASN A 32 26.77 -11.23 3.66
CA ASN A 32 25.74 -12.07 3.03
C ASN A 32 24.64 -12.56 4.00
N SER A 33 24.37 -11.82 5.07
CA SER A 33 23.19 -12.09 5.89
C SER A 33 22.01 -11.37 5.25
N SER A 34 21.06 -12.15 4.72
CA SER A 34 19.75 -11.63 4.30
C SER A 34 19.00 -10.92 5.43
N GLU A 35 19.45 -11.09 6.67
CA GLU A 35 18.86 -10.50 7.87
C GLU A 35 19.66 -9.30 8.39
N CYS A 36 20.60 -8.72 7.64
CA CYS A 36 21.38 -7.60 8.18
C CYS A 36 20.50 -6.34 8.41
N GLN A 37 20.38 -5.93 9.67
CA GLN A 37 19.69 -4.72 10.11
C GLN A 37 20.68 -3.77 10.79
N LEU A 38 21.21 -2.82 10.02
CA LEU A 38 22.23 -1.91 10.50
C LEU A 38 21.72 -0.98 11.60
N GLY A 39 22.49 -0.90 12.68
CA GLY A 39 22.12 -0.18 13.89
C GLY A 39 21.17 -0.94 14.81
N PHE A 40 20.77 -2.18 14.49
CA PHE A 40 19.93 -3.00 15.36
C PHE A 40 20.59 -4.33 15.70
N ASN A 41 20.85 -5.13 14.67
CA ASN A 41 21.45 -6.44 14.81
C ASN A 41 22.88 -6.47 14.26
N CYS A 42 23.30 -5.40 13.59
CA CYS A 42 24.66 -5.09 13.17
C CYS A 42 25.04 -3.69 13.67
N CYS A 43 26.31 -3.46 13.97
CA CYS A 43 26.81 -2.16 14.38
C CYS A 43 26.66 -1.15 13.23
N LEU A 44 26.04 0.01 13.48
CA LEU A 44 25.85 1.03 12.43
C LEU A 44 27.18 1.45 11.78
N THR A 45 28.19 1.75 12.60
CA THR A 45 29.49 2.26 12.13
C THR A 45 30.31 1.26 11.30
N CYS A 46 30.40 -0.01 11.72
CA CYS A 46 31.35 -0.98 11.15
C CYS A 46 30.70 -2.22 10.52
N GLY A 47 29.37 -2.36 10.60
CA GLY A 47 28.64 -3.51 10.08
C GLY A 47 28.80 -4.80 10.88
N ALA A 48 29.61 -4.82 11.94
CA ALA A 48 29.84 -6.03 12.73
C ALA A 48 28.54 -6.56 13.35
N SER A 49 28.27 -7.86 13.15
CA SER A 49 27.11 -8.54 13.74
C SER A 49 27.10 -8.44 15.27
N LEU A 50 25.94 -8.12 15.82
CA LEU A 50 25.65 -8.06 17.25
C LEU A 50 24.92 -9.33 17.74
N LEU A 51 24.33 -10.11 16.82
CA LEU A 51 23.55 -11.32 17.14
C LEU A 51 24.40 -12.53 17.57
N GLN A 52 25.70 -12.52 17.26
CA GLN A 52 26.56 -13.69 17.35
C GLN A 52 26.83 -14.23 18.77
N GLN A 53 26.21 -13.68 19.82
CA GLN A 53 26.54 -13.99 21.23
C GLN A 53 25.50 -14.77 22.02
N GLN A 54 24.41 -15.24 21.41
CA GLN A 54 23.40 -16.01 22.16
C GLN A 54 23.66 -17.53 22.20
N HIS A 55 24.36 -18.10 21.22
CA HIS A 55 24.52 -19.55 21.11
C HIS A 55 25.77 -20.14 21.78
N ASP A 56 26.80 -19.34 22.05
CA ASP A 56 27.98 -19.80 22.79
C ASP A 56 27.76 -19.63 24.30
N ARG A 57 27.47 -20.75 24.97
CA ARG A 57 27.10 -20.86 26.40
C ARG A 57 28.21 -20.48 27.40
N ASP A 58 29.36 -19.98 26.96
CA ASP A 58 30.39 -19.46 27.87
C ASP A 58 30.01 -18.06 28.36
N LYS A 59 29.31 -18.05 29.50
CA LYS A 59 28.79 -16.88 30.23
C LYS A 59 29.82 -15.78 30.57
N SER A 60 31.11 -15.94 30.27
CA SER A 60 32.14 -15.09 30.85
C SER A 60 32.37 -13.75 30.13
N LEU A 61 31.94 -13.57 28.87
CA LEU A 61 32.19 -12.32 28.14
C LEU A 61 31.04 -11.92 27.20
N LYS A 62 29.83 -11.70 27.75
CA LYS A 62 28.81 -10.95 27.01
C LYS A 62 29.34 -9.55 26.74
N LYS A 63 29.62 -9.24 25.49
CA LYS A 63 30.08 -7.91 25.09
C LYS A 63 28.92 -6.97 25.36
N LYS A 64 29.16 -5.94 26.17
CA LYS A 64 28.13 -4.95 26.52
C LYS A 64 27.70 -4.23 25.24
N GLU A 65 26.45 -4.41 24.84
CA GLU A 65 25.85 -3.61 23.78
C GLU A 65 25.85 -2.14 24.18
N ILE A 66 26.24 -1.28 23.25
CA ILE A 66 26.30 0.17 23.47
C ILE A 66 25.25 0.82 22.60
N TYR A 67 24.46 1.70 23.19
CA TYR A 67 23.35 2.38 22.52
C TYR A 67 23.70 3.85 22.27
N CYS A 68 23.12 4.42 21.21
CA CYS A 68 23.13 5.87 20.98
C CYS A 68 22.54 6.58 22.20
N LYS A 69 23.19 7.64 22.69
CA LYS A 69 22.71 8.37 23.88
C LYS A 69 21.48 9.24 23.59
N GLY A 70 21.28 9.65 22.35
CA GLY A 70 20.15 10.51 21.96
C GLY A 70 18.89 9.68 21.77
N CYS A 71 18.88 8.79 20.78
CA CYS A 71 17.70 8.00 20.45
C CYS A 71 17.56 6.69 21.24
N ASN A 72 18.59 6.21 21.94
CA ASN A 72 18.59 4.90 22.63
C ASN A 72 18.18 3.68 21.77
N ARG A 73 18.15 3.85 20.43
CA ARG A 73 17.62 2.86 19.48
C ARG A 73 18.75 2.21 18.69
N VAL A 74 19.70 3.03 18.20
CA VAL A 74 20.85 2.55 17.43
C VAL A 74 21.87 1.88 18.33
N LYS A 75 22.32 0.68 17.92
CA LYS A 75 23.29 -0.16 18.61
C LYS A 75 24.69 -0.13 17.97
N TYR A 76 25.69 -0.24 18.83
CA TYR A 76 27.11 -0.23 18.51
C TYR A 76 27.83 -1.40 19.18
N CYS A 77 28.85 -1.93 18.51
CA CYS A 77 29.69 -3.00 19.04
C CYS A 77 30.75 -2.49 20.04
N SER A 78 30.98 -1.17 20.12
CA SER A 78 31.96 -0.53 21.01
C SER A 78 31.67 0.96 21.22
N GLU A 79 32.26 1.52 22.27
CA GLU A 79 32.18 2.96 22.58
C GLU A 79 32.87 3.79 21.50
N VAL A 80 33.93 3.23 20.90
CA VAL A 80 34.67 3.85 19.79
C VAL A 80 33.75 4.00 18.58
N CYS A 81 33.03 2.95 18.19
CA CYS A 81 32.08 3.02 17.08
C CYS A 81 31.00 4.08 17.32
N ARG A 82 30.45 4.15 18.54
CA ARG A 82 29.47 5.19 18.88
C ARG A 82 30.06 6.60 18.79
N LYS A 83 31.29 6.81 19.23
CA LYS A 83 31.96 8.11 19.14
C LYS A 83 32.21 8.52 17.70
N VAL A 84 32.71 7.59 16.87
CA VAL A 84 32.93 7.82 15.44
C VAL A 84 31.63 8.22 14.73
N ASP A 85 30.51 7.60 15.08
CA ASP A 85 29.19 7.96 14.54
C ASP A 85 28.67 9.31 15.05
N ALA A 86 29.04 9.72 16.27
CA ALA A 86 28.60 10.98 16.87
C ALA A 86 29.49 12.19 16.52
N GLU A 87 30.69 11.96 15.99
CA GLU A 87 31.62 13.02 15.61
C GLU A 87 31.15 13.66 14.31
N PRO A 88 30.84 14.98 14.29
CA PRO A 88 30.54 15.66 13.05
C PRO A 88 31.77 15.56 12.17
N GLN A 89 31.59 15.05 10.95
CA GLN A 89 32.69 15.05 10.00
C GLN A 89 33.10 16.49 9.76
N GLN A 90 34.35 16.79 10.09
CA GLN A 90 34.99 17.97 9.52
C GLN A 90 35.09 17.67 8.03
N LEU A 91 34.30 18.39 7.22
CA LEU A 91 34.55 18.50 5.79
C LEU A 91 36.02 18.86 5.69
N VAL A 92 36.82 17.90 5.23
CA VAL A 92 38.22 18.15 5.00
C VAL A 92 38.20 19.08 3.80
N ASP A 93 38.39 20.37 4.05
CA ASP A 93 38.52 21.43 3.06
C ASP A 93 39.84 21.17 2.31
N ASP A 94 39.85 20.10 1.52
CA ASP A 94 40.96 19.71 0.68
C ASP A 94 40.90 20.66 -0.51
N GLY A 95 41.51 21.84 -0.35
CA GLY A 95 41.46 22.97 -1.27
C GLY A 95 42.10 22.70 -2.64
N GLY A 96 41.63 21.69 -3.35
CA GLY A 96 41.90 21.40 -4.74
C GLY A 96 40.72 21.85 -5.60
N ASP A 97 40.98 22.78 -6.53
CA ASP A 97 40.08 23.28 -7.58
C ASP A 97 39.68 22.21 -8.63
N ASP A 98 39.57 20.93 -8.25
CA ASP A 98 39.10 19.90 -9.17
C ASP A 98 37.61 19.65 -8.91
N ASP A 99 36.78 19.90 -9.94
CA ASP A 99 35.33 19.63 -10.04
C ASP A 99 34.98 18.15 -9.79
N VAL A 100 35.24 17.66 -8.58
CA VAL A 100 34.85 16.33 -8.11
C VAL A 100 33.61 16.52 -7.26
N ASP A 101 32.50 15.98 -7.77
CA ASP A 101 31.18 15.99 -7.14
C ASP A 101 31.27 15.93 -5.61
N GLU A 102 30.81 17.00 -4.95
CA GLU A 102 30.75 17.19 -3.49
C GLU A 102 29.78 16.19 -2.83
N ASP A 103 30.03 14.89 -2.99
CA ASP A 103 29.33 13.84 -2.25
C ASP A 103 29.80 13.88 -0.78
N GLU A 104 29.26 14.83 -0.01
CA GLU A 104 29.43 15.01 1.43
C GLU A 104 29.15 13.70 2.21
N GLY A 105 30.23 12.95 2.39
CA GLY A 105 30.20 11.60 2.95
C GLY A 105 30.00 11.51 4.46
N ALA A 106 29.03 12.22 5.06
CA ALA A 106 28.66 12.05 6.48
C ALA A 106 28.66 10.55 6.90
N LEU A 107 29.50 10.22 7.88
CA LEU A 107 29.57 8.88 8.47
C LEU A 107 28.65 8.83 9.69
N GLY A 108 27.71 7.89 9.72
CA GLY A 108 26.80 7.68 10.84
C GLY A 108 25.38 8.25 10.68
N HIS A 109 24.57 8.10 11.73
CA HIS A 109 23.22 8.68 11.76
C HIS A 109 23.28 10.14 12.22
N SER A 110 22.81 11.05 11.36
CA SER A 110 22.89 12.49 11.61
C SER A 110 22.12 12.90 12.88
N PRO A 111 22.40 14.08 13.47
CA PRO A 111 21.61 14.61 14.57
C PRO A 111 20.09 14.69 14.27
N VAL A 112 19.74 14.93 12.99
CA VAL A 112 18.36 14.92 12.50
C VAL A 112 17.78 13.51 12.59
N ILE A 113 18.45 12.49 12.03
CA ILE A 113 18.01 11.09 12.13
C ILE A 113 17.91 10.66 13.59
N CYS A 114 18.89 11.00 14.43
CA CYS A 114 18.84 10.68 15.86
C CYS A 114 17.60 11.31 16.54
N SER A 115 17.22 12.53 16.16
CA SER A 115 16.04 13.20 16.69
C SER A 115 14.75 12.53 16.22
N LEU A 116 14.65 12.18 14.93
CA LEU A 116 13.49 11.45 14.39
C LEU A 116 13.32 10.07 15.02
N LEU A 117 14.42 9.33 15.23
CA LEU A 117 14.37 8.04 15.94
C LEU A 117 13.93 8.16 17.38
N ASN A 118 14.26 9.27 18.04
CA ASN A 118 13.77 9.55 19.38
C ASN A 118 12.25 9.81 19.35
N LEU A 119 11.74 10.51 18.33
CA LEU A 119 10.29 10.67 18.12
C LEU A 119 9.60 9.32 17.89
N CYS A 120 10.21 8.39 17.14
CA CYS A 120 9.64 7.05 16.96
C CYS A 120 9.43 6.33 18.30
N ASN A 121 10.36 6.44 19.26
CA ASN A 121 10.20 5.84 20.58
C ASN A 121 9.07 6.51 21.39
N ASP A 122 8.97 7.84 21.30
CA ASP A 122 7.88 8.57 21.94
C ASP A 122 6.52 8.15 21.37
N ASP A 123 6.46 7.96 20.05
CA ASP A 123 5.25 7.57 19.34
C ASP A 123 4.86 6.11 19.63
N GLU A 124 5.82 5.19 19.71
CA GLU A 124 5.58 3.80 20.15
C GLU A 124 5.04 3.76 21.59
N THR A 125 5.61 4.57 22.49
CA THR A 125 5.12 4.69 23.87
C THR A 125 3.70 5.29 23.91
N ALA A 126 3.43 6.30 23.09
CA ALA A 126 2.12 6.93 23.00
C ALA A 126 1.06 5.99 22.41
N GLU A 127 1.40 5.21 21.38
CA GLU A 127 0.55 4.18 20.78
C GLU A 127 0.18 3.11 21.80
N ASP A 128 1.16 2.62 22.56
CA ASP A 128 0.92 1.67 23.66
C ASP A 128 -0.03 2.22 24.72
N ASN A 129 0.12 3.49 25.09
CA ASN A 129 -0.73 4.16 26.06
C ASN A 129 -2.16 4.42 25.55
N LEU A 130 -2.31 4.73 24.26
CA LEU A 130 -3.62 5.03 23.66
C LEU A 130 -4.46 3.77 23.50
N TYR A 131 -3.83 2.66 23.08
CA TYR A 131 -4.56 1.48 22.61
C TYR A 131 -4.38 0.26 23.50
N ASN A 132 -3.67 0.39 24.62
CA ASN A 132 -3.46 -0.69 25.59
C ASN A 132 -2.89 -1.99 24.96
N THR A 133 -2.12 -1.85 23.88
CA THR A 133 -1.49 -2.98 23.15
C THR A 133 -0.59 -3.81 24.04
N THR A 134 0.00 -3.20 25.08
CA THR A 134 0.77 -3.90 26.10
C THR A 134 0.03 -3.87 27.45
N THR A 135 -0.30 -5.06 27.98
CA THR A 135 -0.91 -5.26 29.32
C THR A 135 0.09 -4.97 30.46
N THR A 136 1.11 -4.16 30.22
CA THR A 136 2.16 -3.86 31.20
C THR A 136 1.64 -2.76 32.12
N LYS A 137 1.03 -3.19 33.24
CA LYS A 137 0.58 -2.33 34.33
C LYS A 137 1.74 -1.48 34.86
N ASN A 138 1.90 -0.28 34.32
CA ASN A 138 2.92 0.65 34.77
C ASN A 138 2.44 1.39 36.02
N ASN A 139 3.00 1.00 37.17
CA ASN A 139 2.98 1.78 38.40
C ASN A 139 3.94 2.97 38.27
N THR A 140 3.58 4.01 37.53
CA THR A 140 4.44 5.20 37.35
C THR A 140 4.07 6.30 38.36
N THR A 141 5.09 6.75 39.08
CA THR A 141 5.01 7.68 40.21
C THR A 141 4.78 9.11 39.74
N THR A 142 3.81 9.81 40.33
CA THR A 142 3.18 11.07 39.90
C THR A 142 4.01 12.35 40.12
N THR A 143 5.25 12.41 39.64
CA THR A 143 6.03 13.68 39.63
C THR A 143 6.60 13.98 38.25
N THR A 144 5.70 14.10 37.28
CA THR A 144 6.05 14.37 35.88
C THR A 144 6.17 15.88 35.63
N LYS A 145 7.32 16.32 35.12
CA LYS A 145 7.60 17.72 34.76
C LYS A 145 6.71 18.17 33.59
N HIS A 146 6.30 19.44 33.55
CA HIS A 146 5.45 20.03 32.50
C HIS A 146 5.91 19.70 31.06
N ASN A 147 7.22 19.76 30.78
CA ASN A 147 7.77 19.46 29.46
C ASN A 147 7.51 18.01 28.99
N THR A 148 7.37 17.07 29.92
CA THR A 148 7.09 15.68 29.59
C THR A 148 5.65 15.49 29.13
N ILE A 149 4.70 16.26 29.68
CA ILE A 149 3.28 16.22 29.29
C ILE A 149 3.12 16.70 27.84
N GLN A 150 3.70 17.85 27.50
CA GLN A 150 3.63 18.37 26.12
C GLN A 150 4.25 17.42 25.09
N LYS A 151 5.37 16.77 25.45
CA LYS A 151 6.03 15.77 24.60
C LYS A 151 5.12 14.57 24.35
N GLU A 152 4.46 14.08 25.40
CA GLU A 152 3.53 12.95 25.34
C GLU A 152 2.28 13.30 24.53
N GLU A 153 1.69 14.49 24.72
CA GLU A 153 0.55 14.97 23.93
C GLU A 153 0.90 15.11 22.45
N ALA A 154 2.08 15.66 22.13
CA ALA A 154 2.55 15.76 20.76
C ALA A 154 2.75 14.37 20.11
N ALA A 155 3.25 13.39 20.85
CA ALA A 155 3.38 12.01 20.39
C ALA A 155 2.01 11.36 20.14
N LYS A 156 1.07 11.49 21.09
CA LYS A 156 -0.31 11.02 20.92
C LYS A 156 -0.98 11.63 19.69
N TYR A 157 -0.78 12.93 19.46
CA TYR A 157 -1.29 13.61 18.28
C TYR A 157 -0.71 13.03 16.99
N ARG A 158 0.61 12.81 16.90
CA ARG A 158 1.21 12.17 15.71
C ARG A 158 0.63 10.79 15.44
N VAL A 159 0.52 9.95 16.47
CA VAL A 159 -0.08 8.61 16.36
C VAL A 159 -1.52 8.68 15.85
N GLN A 160 -2.32 9.58 16.42
CA GLN A 160 -3.72 9.78 16.00
C GLN A 160 -3.81 10.28 14.55
N THR A 161 -3.00 11.27 14.15
CA THR A 161 -2.99 11.78 12.78
C THR A 161 -2.56 10.73 11.75
N GLU A 162 -1.65 9.80 12.10
CA GLU A 162 -1.34 8.65 11.22
C GLU A 162 -2.58 7.79 11.00
N ARG A 163 -3.34 7.48 12.05
CA ARG A 163 -4.57 6.69 11.92
C ARG A 163 -5.64 7.40 11.10
N GLU A 164 -5.88 8.67 11.39
CA GLU A 164 -6.85 9.50 10.65
C GLU A 164 -6.42 9.76 9.20
N SER A 165 -5.13 9.60 8.87
CA SER A 165 -4.64 9.76 7.51
C SER A 165 -5.20 8.72 6.54
N TYR A 166 -5.53 7.50 6.99
CA TYR A 166 -6.10 6.47 6.10
C TYR A 166 -7.48 6.84 5.56
N PRO A 167 -8.51 7.12 6.40
CA PRO A 167 -9.80 7.58 5.90
C PRO A 167 -9.70 8.91 5.15
N ALA A 168 -8.84 9.83 5.59
CA ALA A 168 -8.61 11.09 4.88
C ALA A 168 -8.04 10.87 3.48
N THR A 169 -7.01 10.03 3.35
CA THR A 169 -6.42 9.65 2.06
C THR A 169 -7.46 8.96 1.19
N LEU A 170 -8.19 7.99 1.73
CA LEU A 170 -9.20 7.23 1.00
C LEU A 170 -10.27 8.14 0.36
N PHE A 171 -10.83 9.09 1.12
CA PHE A 171 -11.93 9.91 0.63
C PHE A 171 -11.49 11.16 -0.09
N ASN A 172 -10.45 11.85 0.40
CA ASN A 172 -10.02 13.10 -0.20
C ASN A 172 -9.23 12.86 -1.50
N MET A 173 -8.53 11.72 -1.65
CA MET A 173 -7.94 11.40 -2.96
C MET A 173 -8.99 11.14 -4.05
N LEU A 174 -10.19 10.71 -3.65
CA LEU A 174 -11.29 10.60 -4.60
C LEU A 174 -11.81 11.97 -5.03
N THR A 175 -11.78 13.00 -4.15
CA THR A 175 -12.25 14.36 -4.49
C THR A 175 -11.19 15.24 -5.14
N ASP A 176 -9.97 15.17 -4.66
CA ASP A 176 -8.87 16.08 -5.00
C ASP A 176 -7.90 15.43 -5.99
N GLY A 177 -8.11 14.15 -6.31
CA GLY A 177 -7.39 13.45 -7.38
C GLY A 177 -7.72 14.00 -8.77
N PRO A 178 -7.09 13.45 -9.83
CA PRO A 178 -7.32 13.93 -11.18
C PRO A 178 -8.80 13.87 -11.58
N PRO A 179 -9.30 14.86 -12.36
CA PRO A 179 -10.72 14.93 -12.74
C PRO A 179 -11.29 13.66 -13.37
N TRP A 180 -10.46 12.89 -14.08
CA TRP A 180 -10.87 11.63 -14.70
C TRP A 180 -11.29 10.57 -13.68
N VAL A 181 -10.76 10.57 -12.44
CA VAL A 181 -11.14 9.62 -11.38
C VAL A 181 -12.61 9.83 -11.02
N ILE A 182 -12.97 11.07 -10.72
CA ILE A 182 -14.35 11.48 -10.40
C ILE A 182 -15.30 11.22 -11.56
N GLU A 183 -14.91 11.55 -12.79
CA GLU A 183 -15.77 11.30 -13.95
C GLU A 183 -16.04 9.80 -14.09
N ASN A 184 -15.04 8.94 -13.87
CA ASN A 184 -15.24 7.49 -13.89
C ASN A 184 -16.21 7.02 -12.80
N LEU A 185 -16.06 7.49 -11.57
CA LEU A 185 -16.94 7.14 -10.45
C LEU A 185 -18.38 7.60 -10.70
N THR A 186 -18.57 8.87 -11.05
CA THR A 186 -19.89 9.45 -11.28
C THR A 186 -20.59 8.85 -12.49
N ARG A 187 -19.84 8.50 -13.54
CA ARG A 187 -20.35 7.79 -14.71
C ARG A 187 -20.94 6.44 -14.32
N ARG A 188 -20.26 5.63 -13.50
CA ARG A 188 -20.78 4.33 -13.01
C ARG A 188 -22.06 4.49 -12.20
N LEU A 189 -22.06 5.45 -11.27
CA LEU A 189 -23.24 5.75 -10.44
C LEU A 189 -24.44 6.25 -11.26
N ARG A 190 -24.21 6.98 -12.37
CA ARG A 190 -25.27 7.40 -13.31
C ARG A 190 -25.82 6.21 -14.11
N TYR A 191 -24.95 5.40 -14.71
CA TYR A 191 -25.37 4.32 -15.61
C TYR A 191 -26.14 3.18 -14.91
N ARG A 192 -25.89 2.91 -13.61
CA ARG A 192 -26.67 1.93 -12.84
C ARG A 192 -28.19 2.20 -12.87
N LYS A 193 -28.61 3.44 -13.15
CA LYS A 193 -30.03 3.83 -13.27
C LYS A 193 -30.66 3.46 -14.62
N GLU A 194 -29.88 3.32 -15.69
CA GLU A 194 -30.38 3.29 -17.08
C GLU A 194 -30.41 1.89 -17.74
N VAL A 195 -29.82 0.86 -17.13
CA VAL A 195 -29.66 -0.47 -17.75
C VAL A 195 -30.98 -1.24 -18.00
N ARG A 196 -32.13 -0.74 -17.55
CA ARG A 196 -33.42 -1.20 -18.10
C ARG A 196 -33.90 -0.21 -19.16
N SER A 197 -33.28 -0.26 -20.33
CA SER A 197 -34.04 -0.02 -21.56
C SER A 197 -35.27 -0.92 -21.46
N PRO A 198 -36.50 -0.37 -21.51
CA PRO A 198 -37.69 -1.19 -21.41
C PRO A 198 -37.57 -2.25 -22.50
N ASP A 199 -37.56 -3.53 -22.10
CA ASP A 199 -37.69 -4.63 -23.05
C ASP A 199 -38.79 -4.21 -24.00
N ALA A 200 -38.44 -4.05 -25.28
CA ALA A 200 -39.34 -3.60 -26.30
C ALA A 200 -40.48 -4.60 -26.37
N LYS A 201 -41.54 -4.35 -25.60
CA LYS A 201 -42.82 -5.03 -25.68
C LYS A 201 -43.37 -4.69 -27.06
N GLY A 202 -43.02 -5.50 -28.05
CA GLY A 202 -43.59 -5.42 -29.38
C GLY A 202 -42.58 -5.28 -30.49
N SER A 203 -41.96 -6.39 -30.88
CA SER A 203 -41.95 -6.73 -32.30
C SER A 203 -42.52 -8.13 -32.45
N GLY A 204 -43.86 -8.17 -32.52
CA GLY A 204 -44.56 -9.36 -32.98
C GLY A 204 -44.15 -9.64 -34.42
N SER A 205 -43.34 -10.69 -34.62
CA SER A 205 -43.27 -11.38 -35.90
C SER A 205 -44.43 -12.37 -35.94
N SER A 206 -45.55 -11.88 -36.43
CA SER A 206 -46.64 -12.68 -36.96
C SER A 206 -46.12 -13.52 -38.13
N SER A 207 -45.89 -14.82 -37.92
CA SER A 207 -45.95 -15.82 -38.99
C SER A 207 -47.04 -16.82 -38.63
N GLY A 208 -48.03 -16.91 -39.52
CA GLY A 208 -49.35 -17.45 -39.26
C GLY A 208 -49.41 -18.95 -38.92
N GLY A 209 -50.43 -19.27 -38.12
CA GLY A 209 -50.91 -20.63 -37.88
C GLY A 209 -52.38 -20.55 -37.49
N SER A 210 -53.23 -21.16 -38.30
CA SER A 210 -54.68 -21.02 -38.36
C SER A 210 -55.46 -21.70 -37.22
N GLU A 211 -56.75 -21.32 -37.14
CA GLU A 211 -57.86 -22.06 -36.51
C GLU A 211 -57.88 -22.09 -34.96
N ARG A 212 -58.99 -21.88 -34.24
CA ARG A 212 -60.41 -22.10 -34.53
C ARG A 212 -61.24 -21.31 -33.51
N LYS A 213 -62.39 -20.82 -33.98
CA LYS A 213 -63.49 -20.27 -33.18
C LYS A 213 -63.85 -21.17 -31.99
N ARG A 214 -64.11 -20.57 -30.82
CA ARG A 214 -65.32 -20.90 -30.03
C ARG A 214 -65.76 -19.76 -29.13
N ARG A 215 -67.00 -19.35 -29.41
CA ARG A 215 -67.82 -18.35 -28.73
C ARG A 215 -68.17 -18.88 -27.33
N GLY A 216 -67.84 -18.14 -26.28
CA GLY A 216 -68.26 -18.44 -24.92
C GLY A 216 -68.53 -17.14 -24.17
N LYS A 217 -69.81 -16.79 -24.03
CA LYS A 217 -70.30 -15.80 -23.07
C LYS A 217 -69.89 -16.27 -21.67
N ARG A 218 -69.11 -15.46 -20.94
CA ARG A 218 -69.05 -15.54 -19.48
C ARG A 218 -68.79 -14.17 -18.87
N ASP A 219 -69.84 -13.72 -18.20
CA ASP A 219 -69.94 -12.86 -17.03
C ASP A 219 -68.80 -11.89 -16.69
N ARG A 220 -69.19 -10.62 -16.69
CA ARG A 220 -68.69 -9.56 -15.82
C ARG A 220 -68.53 -10.09 -14.39
N GLN A 221 -67.30 -10.32 -13.96
CA GLN A 221 -66.90 -10.06 -12.59
C GLN A 221 -65.75 -9.05 -12.61
N SER A 222 -66.11 -7.86 -12.17
CA SER A 222 -65.25 -6.84 -11.61
C SER A 222 -64.26 -7.44 -10.61
N SER A 223 -63.03 -7.73 -11.05
CA SER A 223 -61.88 -7.68 -10.16
C SER A 223 -61.26 -6.29 -10.34
N SER A 224 -61.54 -5.41 -9.39
CA SER A 224 -60.63 -4.32 -9.06
C SER A 224 -59.30 -4.95 -8.67
N GLN A 225 -58.45 -5.24 -9.66
CA GLN A 225 -57.02 -5.28 -9.42
C GLN A 225 -56.68 -3.85 -9.03
N GLU A 226 -56.61 -3.63 -7.73
CA GLU A 226 -55.74 -2.60 -7.19
C GLU A 226 -54.41 -2.79 -7.92
N GLU A 227 -54.14 -1.85 -8.82
CA GLU A 227 -52.79 -1.49 -9.21
C GLU A 227 -52.08 -1.18 -7.89
N THR A 228 -51.57 -2.25 -7.28
CA THR A 228 -50.48 -2.17 -6.32
C THR A 228 -49.43 -1.43 -7.12
N ALA A 229 -49.32 -0.13 -6.83
CA ALA A 229 -48.21 0.69 -7.24
C ALA A 229 -47.00 -0.12 -6.84
N SER A 230 -46.45 -0.87 -7.80
CA SER A 230 -45.20 -1.56 -7.67
C SER A 230 -44.26 -0.41 -7.47
N SER A 231 -43.97 -0.14 -6.21
CA SER A 231 -42.99 0.82 -5.78
C SER A 231 -41.80 0.49 -6.64
N SER A 232 -41.54 1.37 -7.61
CA SER A 232 -40.26 1.45 -8.26
C SER A 232 -39.31 1.78 -7.11
N SER A 233 -38.88 0.73 -6.40
CA SER A 233 -37.87 0.79 -5.39
C SER A 233 -36.69 1.37 -6.14
N GLY A 234 -36.50 2.68 -5.99
CA GLY A 234 -35.45 3.40 -6.68
C GLY A 234 -34.19 2.60 -6.49
N LEU A 235 -33.52 2.24 -7.58
CA LEU A 235 -32.28 1.51 -7.51
C LEU A 235 -31.35 2.32 -6.61
N SER A 236 -30.97 1.72 -5.48
CA SER A 236 -30.13 2.36 -4.48
C SER A 236 -28.81 2.75 -5.14
N ARG A 237 -28.48 4.04 -5.12
CA ARG A 237 -27.20 4.56 -5.61
C ARG A 237 -26.15 4.33 -4.52
N GLU A 238 -25.53 3.17 -4.56
CA GLU A 238 -24.42 2.79 -3.69
C GLU A 238 -23.07 3.04 -4.39
N LEU A 239 -22.15 3.72 -3.72
CA LEU A 239 -20.74 3.81 -4.10
C LEU A 239 -19.96 2.70 -3.41
N VAL A 240 -19.33 1.81 -4.18
CA VAL A 240 -18.59 0.65 -3.66
C VAL A 240 -17.10 0.86 -3.82
N LEU A 241 -16.36 0.88 -2.72
CA LEU A 241 -14.91 1.00 -2.70
C LEU A 241 -14.30 -0.29 -2.15
N HIS A 242 -13.39 -0.92 -2.90
CA HIS A 242 -12.62 -2.06 -2.41
C HIS A 242 -11.31 -1.56 -1.83
N ILE A 243 -11.02 -1.94 -0.59
CA ILE A 243 -9.79 -1.61 0.12
C ILE A 243 -8.99 -2.91 0.26
N VAL A 244 -8.01 -3.08 -0.60
CA VAL A 244 -7.23 -4.31 -0.77
C VAL A 244 -5.92 -4.22 0.00
N GLY A 245 -5.53 -5.32 0.66
CA GLY A 245 -4.36 -5.35 1.53
C GLY A 245 -4.65 -4.85 2.95
N ALA A 246 -5.93 -4.65 3.28
CA ALA A 246 -6.32 -4.15 4.59
C ALA A 246 -5.96 -5.11 5.73
N SER A 247 -5.61 -4.52 6.87
CA SER A 247 -5.24 -5.23 8.09
C SER A 247 -6.00 -4.70 9.30
N VAL A 248 -6.17 -5.56 10.31
CA VAL A 248 -6.69 -5.17 11.62
C VAL A 248 -5.88 -4.02 12.22
N ASP A 249 -4.55 -4.09 12.14
CA ASP A 249 -3.66 -3.18 12.86
C ASP A 249 -3.54 -1.80 12.22
N SER A 250 -3.61 -1.70 10.90
CA SER A 250 -3.40 -0.42 10.18
C SER A 250 -4.70 0.28 9.83
N GLU A 251 -5.54 -0.29 8.96
CA GLU A 251 -6.71 0.39 8.40
C GLU A 251 -7.94 0.31 9.32
N LEU A 252 -7.98 -0.72 10.17
CA LEU A 252 -9.14 -1.04 11.03
C LEU A 252 -8.88 -0.80 12.53
N TRP A 253 -7.70 -0.28 12.90
CA TRP A 253 -7.35 0.24 14.23
C TRP A 253 -7.56 -0.75 15.39
N GLY A 254 -7.26 -2.03 15.16
CA GLY A 254 -7.44 -3.10 16.14
C GLY A 254 -8.87 -3.60 16.26
N TRP A 255 -9.78 -3.21 15.34
CA TRP A 255 -11.14 -3.73 15.34
C TRP A 255 -11.13 -5.25 15.12
N ASP A 256 -11.79 -5.99 16.01
CA ASP A 256 -11.79 -7.45 16.04
C ASP A 256 -13.01 -8.07 15.35
N GLY A 257 -13.81 -7.26 14.66
CA GLY A 257 -15.06 -7.71 14.04
C GLY A 257 -16.28 -7.64 14.99
N THR A 258 -16.10 -7.24 16.25
CA THR A 258 -17.20 -7.12 17.23
C THR A 258 -17.67 -5.67 17.38
N THR A 259 -18.96 -5.47 17.68
CA THR A 259 -19.56 -4.13 17.88
C THR A 259 -19.32 -3.56 19.28
N THR A 260 -18.63 -4.29 20.16
CA THR A 260 -18.58 -3.99 21.60
C THR A 260 -17.36 -3.20 22.05
N SER A 261 -16.34 -3.00 21.20
CA SER A 261 -15.14 -2.26 21.58
C SER A 261 -15.36 -0.74 21.52
N TYR A 262 -14.75 0.01 22.45
CA TYR A 262 -14.71 1.48 22.40
C TYR A 262 -13.91 2.00 21.19
N THR A 263 -12.76 1.36 20.88
CA THR A 263 -11.88 1.72 19.75
C THR A 263 -12.56 1.61 18.39
N HIS A 264 -13.59 0.77 18.28
CA HIS A 264 -14.39 0.62 17.06
C HIS A 264 -15.18 1.88 16.71
N ASN A 265 -15.72 2.60 17.71
CA ASN A 265 -16.50 3.81 17.42
C ASN A 265 -15.62 4.93 16.87
N GLU A 266 -14.40 5.09 17.38
CA GLU A 266 -13.46 6.11 16.89
C GLU A 266 -13.08 5.88 15.43
N MET A 267 -12.78 4.63 15.06
CA MET A 267 -12.51 4.26 13.66
C MET A 267 -13.72 4.54 12.76
N LEU A 268 -14.91 4.06 13.15
CA LEU A 268 -16.13 4.31 12.38
C LEU A 268 -16.46 5.79 12.26
N ASP A 269 -16.28 6.56 13.33
CA ASP A 269 -16.50 8.01 13.35
C ASP A 269 -15.54 8.71 12.38
N ALA A 270 -14.26 8.32 12.35
CA ALA A 270 -13.28 8.88 11.43
C ALA A 270 -13.60 8.59 9.96
N TYR A 271 -13.96 7.36 9.60
CA TYR A 271 -14.40 7.06 8.22
C TYR A 271 -15.70 7.77 7.86
N ALA A 272 -16.67 7.84 8.79
CA ALA A 272 -17.92 8.54 8.56
C ALA A 272 -17.71 10.04 8.38
N GLU A 273 -16.86 10.67 9.19
CA GLU A 273 -16.49 12.08 9.07
C GLU A 273 -15.76 12.36 7.76
N ALA A 274 -14.73 11.58 7.42
CA ALA A 274 -13.98 11.76 6.17
C ALA A 274 -14.86 11.57 4.92
N SER A 275 -15.87 10.69 4.98
CA SER A 275 -16.82 10.48 3.88
C SER A 275 -17.72 11.69 3.58
N THR A 276 -17.83 12.64 4.52
CA THR A 276 -18.63 13.87 4.31
C THR A 276 -18.12 14.71 3.15
N ASN A 277 -16.81 14.74 2.92
CA ASN A 277 -16.17 15.49 1.83
C ASN A 277 -16.54 14.87 0.48
N VAL A 278 -16.34 13.57 0.32
CA VAL A 278 -16.68 12.84 -0.92
C VAL A 278 -18.16 12.98 -1.24
N LEU A 279 -19.02 12.88 -0.22
CA LEU A 279 -20.46 12.98 -0.42
C LEU A 279 -20.90 14.39 -0.81
N SER A 280 -20.31 15.40 -0.18
CA SER A 280 -20.57 16.81 -0.53
C SER A 280 -20.13 17.11 -1.95
N TYR A 281 -19.00 16.55 -2.37
CA TYR A 281 -18.48 16.69 -3.72
C TYR A 281 -19.35 15.96 -4.76
N LEU A 282 -19.73 14.70 -4.51
CA LEU A 282 -20.57 13.89 -5.43
C LEU A 282 -21.97 14.48 -5.66
N LYS A 283 -22.52 15.21 -4.68
CA LYS A 283 -23.81 15.92 -4.82
C LYS A 283 -23.81 16.97 -5.94
N ASN A 284 -22.64 17.42 -6.39
CA ASN A 284 -22.54 18.33 -7.53
C ASN A 284 -22.80 17.63 -8.89
N PHE A 285 -22.69 16.30 -8.93
CA PHE A 285 -22.77 15.51 -10.16
C PHE A 285 -23.96 14.54 -10.18
N ILE A 286 -24.47 14.15 -9.00
CA ILE A 286 -25.50 13.13 -8.84
C ILE A 286 -26.53 13.61 -7.81
N ASP A 287 -27.83 13.48 -8.12
CA ASP A 287 -28.91 13.99 -7.25
C ASP A 287 -28.90 13.43 -5.82
N SER A 288 -28.47 12.17 -5.68
CA SER A 288 -28.42 11.45 -4.41
C SER A 288 -27.44 10.29 -4.47
N VAL A 289 -26.77 10.04 -3.34
CA VAL A 289 -26.03 8.80 -3.06
C VAL A 289 -26.64 8.24 -1.79
N ASP A 290 -27.19 7.03 -1.87
CA ASP A 290 -27.96 6.42 -0.79
C ASP A 290 -27.03 5.76 0.24
N SER A 291 -25.94 5.17 -0.23
CA SER A 291 -24.91 4.57 0.63
C SER A 291 -23.51 4.65 0.03
N ILE A 292 -22.51 4.59 0.92
CA ILE A 292 -21.11 4.33 0.58
C ILE A 292 -20.76 2.99 1.24
N ARG A 293 -20.22 2.04 0.48
CA ARG A 293 -19.82 0.72 0.97
C ARG A 293 -18.30 0.57 0.84
N LEU A 294 -17.63 0.44 1.97
CA LEU A 294 -16.21 0.15 2.08
C LEU A 294 -16.02 -1.35 2.30
N VAL A 295 -15.36 -2.01 1.38
CA VAL A 295 -15.11 -3.46 1.42
C VAL A 295 -13.62 -3.70 1.65
N PHE A 296 -13.24 -3.94 2.90
CA PHE A 296 -11.86 -4.23 3.31
C PHE A 296 -11.55 -5.70 3.08
N VAL A 297 -10.55 -5.99 2.24
CA VAL A 297 -10.16 -7.35 1.85
C VAL A 297 -8.69 -7.56 2.16
N GLY A 298 -8.39 -8.57 2.99
CA GLY A 298 -7.02 -8.92 3.33
C GLY A 298 -6.94 -10.16 4.23
N PRO A 299 -5.81 -10.88 4.24
CA PRO A 299 -5.63 -12.07 5.07
C PRO A 299 -5.67 -11.76 6.57
N ASP A 300 -5.36 -10.52 6.94
CA ASP A 300 -5.32 -10.04 8.32
C ASP A 300 -6.57 -9.23 8.69
N CYS A 301 -7.61 -9.23 7.85
CA CYS A 301 -8.91 -8.64 8.20
C CYS A 301 -9.60 -9.45 9.31
N PRO A 302 -10.48 -8.81 10.12
CA PRO A 302 -11.19 -9.48 11.19
C PRO A 302 -12.03 -10.65 10.69
N LYS A 303 -11.96 -11.78 11.40
CA LYS A 303 -12.88 -12.90 11.22
C LYS A 303 -14.02 -12.76 12.22
N PRO A 304 -15.29 -12.91 11.83
CA PRO A 304 -16.37 -12.86 12.79
C PRO A 304 -16.19 -13.99 13.80
N THR A 305 -16.09 -13.62 15.07
CA THR A 305 -15.99 -14.56 16.19
C THR A 305 -17.10 -15.59 16.06
N ARG A 306 -16.73 -16.87 16.00
CA ARG A 306 -17.69 -17.98 16.16
C ARG A 306 -18.37 -17.73 17.50
N GLY A 307 -19.60 -17.23 17.47
CA GLY A 307 -20.40 -16.99 18.67
C GLY A 307 -20.30 -18.23 19.54
N SER A 308 -19.96 -18.05 20.82
CA SER A 308 -19.51 -19.10 21.75
C SER A 308 -20.52 -20.22 22.02
N GLY A 309 -21.58 -20.37 21.23
CA GLY A 309 -22.56 -21.43 21.31
C GLY A 309 -22.86 -22.02 19.94
N GLY A 310 -22.20 -23.12 19.58
CA GLY A 310 -22.58 -23.93 18.42
C GLY A 310 -21.43 -24.72 17.82
N GLY A 311 -21.09 -25.85 18.44
CA GLY A 311 -20.13 -26.79 17.88
C GLY A 311 -20.66 -27.51 16.64
N GLY A 312 -19.78 -27.73 15.67
CA GLY A 312 -19.91 -28.78 14.66
C GLY A 312 -20.43 -28.33 13.30
N GLY A 313 -19.53 -27.83 12.47
CA GLY A 313 -19.75 -27.64 11.03
C GLY A 313 -18.52 -27.00 10.41
N ASP A 314 -17.66 -27.80 9.79
CA ASP A 314 -16.47 -27.38 9.03
C ASP A 314 -16.81 -26.80 7.65
N ASP A 315 -18.02 -26.27 7.47
CA ASP A 315 -18.37 -25.62 6.22
C ASP A 315 -17.72 -24.23 6.19
N ASP A 316 -16.76 -24.09 5.26
CA ASP A 316 -15.98 -22.92 4.85
C ASP A 316 -16.85 -21.74 4.34
N GLU A 317 -18.01 -21.49 4.94
CA GLU A 317 -18.85 -20.35 4.58
C GLU A 317 -18.09 -19.06 4.89
N ILE A 318 -17.73 -18.33 3.84
CA ILE A 318 -17.03 -17.06 3.89
C ILE A 318 -17.81 -16.12 4.79
N ARG A 319 -17.19 -15.74 5.91
CA ARG A 319 -17.88 -14.96 6.93
C ARG A 319 -17.49 -13.49 6.85
N VAL A 320 -18.50 -12.70 6.51
CA VAL A 320 -18.41 -11.26 6.34
C VAL A 320 -18.77 -10.57 7.67
N CYS A 321 -17.94 -9.64 8.14
CA CYS A 321 -18.34 -8.70 9.20
C CYS A 321 -18.90 -7.44 8.53
N ARG A 322 -20.10 -7.00 8.92
CA ARG A 322 -20.72 -5.78 8.38
C ARG A 322 -21.14 -4.84 9.50
N LEU A 323 -20.87 -3.56 9.31
CA LEU A 323 -21.23 -2.47 10.18
C LEU A 323 -21.85 -1.34 9.38
N ASP A 324 -22.82 -0.67 10.01
CA ASP A 324 -23.49 0.47 9.43
C ASP A 324 -23.28 1.70 10.33
N LYS A 325 -22.92 2.82 9.72
CA LYS A 325 -22.70 4.10 10.39
C LYS A 325 -23.38 5.22 9.60
N SER A 326 -24.07 6.12 10.27
CA SER A 326 -24.66 7.29 9.59
C SER A 326 -23.58 8.33 9.31
N ILE A 327 -23.56 8.87 8.09
CA ILE A 327 -22.65 9.95 7.71
C ILE A 327 -23.16 11.27 8.32
N PRO A 328 -22.34 12.01 9.10
CA PRO A 328 -22.75 13.26 9.71
C PRO A 328 -23.35 14.25 8.71
N GLY A 329 -24.50 14.85 9.06
CA GLY A 329 -25.18 15.83 8.21
C GLY A 329 -25.82 15.27 6.93
N SER A 330 -25.91 13.94 6.77
CA SER A 330 -26.55 13.29 5.61
C SER A 330 -27.57 12.23 6.00
N LYS A 331 -28.42 11.86 5.03
CA LYS A 331 -29.26 10.64 5.08
C LYS A 331 -28.54 9.40 4.55
N THR A 332 -27.35 9.59 3.97
CA THR A 332 -26.52 8.54 3.39
C THR A 332 -25.92 7.67 4.51
N MET A 333 -25.90 6.36 4.29
CA MET A 333 -25.29 5.40 5.21
C MET A 333 -23.89 5.01 4.72
N LEU A 334 -22.96 4.86 5.66
CA LEU A 334 -21.67 4.23 5.44
C LEU A 334 -21.77 2.77 5.88
N HIS A 335 -21.51 1.85 4.97
CA HIS A 335 -21.39 0.42 5.22
C HIS A 335 -19.91 0.06 5.24
N ILE A 336 -19.43 -0.55 6.32
CA ILE A 336 -18.08 -1.10 6.41
C ILE A 336 -18.18 -2.62 6.47
N GLU A 337 -17.45 -3.27 5.58
CA GLU A 337 -17.45 -4.71 5.39
C GLU A 337 -16.02 -5.24 5.39
N THR A 338 -15.77 -6.36 6.07
CA THR A 338 -14.44 -7.00 6.06
C THR A 338 -14.51 -8.43 5.56
N HIS A 339 -13.57 -8.78 4.68
CA HIS A 339 -13.36 -10.11 4.16
C HIS A 339 -11.94 -10.56 4.51
N CYS A 340 -11.86 -11.60 5.34
CA CYS A 340 -10.59 -12.22 5.71
C CYS A 340 -10.17 -13.27 4.65
N CYS A 341 -9.73 -12.78 3.49
CA CYS A 341 -9.31 -13.60 2.36
C CYS A 341 -8.33 -12.83 1.46
N ASN A 342 -7.70 -13.51 0.51
CA ASN A 342 -6.95 -12.83 -0.55
C ASN A 342 -7.92 -12.27 -1.59
N TYR A 343 -7.60 -11.09 -2.11
CA TYR A 343 -8.43 -10.45 -3.12
C TYR A 343 -8.49 -11.29 -4.41
N GLY A 344 -9.71 -11.52 -4.90
CA GLY A 344 -10.00 -12.40 -6.05
C GLY A 344 -10.29 -13.86 -5.71
N GLU A 345 -10.12 -14.30 -4.46
CA GLU A 345 -10.54 -15.64 -4.03
C GLU A 345 -12.02 -15.69 -3.64
N ASP A 346 -12.57 -14.57 -3.19
CA ASP A 346 -13.99 -14.45 -2.83
C ASP A 346 -14.83 -14.02 -4.04
N THR A 347 -15.71 -14.91 -4.48
CA THR A 347 -16.64 -14.65 -5.59
C THR A 347 -17.89 -13.88 -5.17
N THR A 348 -18.04 -13.55 -3.89
CA THR A 348 -19.22 -12.86 -3.34
C THR A 348 -19.07 -11.35 -3.25
N LEU A 349 -17.87 -10.82 -3.54
CA LEU A 349 -17.60 -9.38 -3.52
C LEU A 349 -18.48 -8.65 -4.54
N PRO A 350 -19.07 -7.49 -4.19
CA PRO A 350 -19.76 -6.65 -5.15
C PRO A 350 -18.80 -6.10 -6.22
N ASP A 351 -19.33 -5.59 -7.33
CA ASP A 351 -18.50 -4.88 -8.31
C ASP A 351 -18.03 -3.53 -7.73
N PRO A 352 -16.70 -3.29 -7.67
CA PRO A 352 -16.15 -2.05 -7.16
C PRO A 352 -16.38 -0.91 -8.14
N ASP A 353 -16.62 0.29 -7.62
CA ASP A 353 -16.53 1.54 -8.37
C ASP A 353 -15.10 2.06 -8.43
N ALA A 354 -14.29 1.79 -7.39
CA ALA A 354 -12.84 1.95 -7.37
C ALA A 354 -12.15 0.91 -6.46
N ILE A 355 -10.87 0.65 -6.73
CA ILE A 355 -10.04 -0.30 -5.96
C ILE A 355 -8.85 0.46 -5.38
N ILE A 356 -8.66 0.39 -4.07
CA ILE A 356 -7.61 1.08 -3.34
C ILE A 356 -6.71 0.04 -2.71
N PHE A 357 -5.41 0.09 -2.97
CA PHE A 357 -4.42 -0.76 -2.33
C PHE A 357 -3.70 0.07 -1.27
N PHE A 358 -3.81 -0.36 -0.02
CA PHE A 358 -2.93 0.12 1.03
C PHE A 358 -1.79 -0.89 1.24
N ASN A 359 -0.59 -0.34 1.45
CA ASN A 359 0.65 -0.98 1.83
C ASN A 359 0.49 -2.40 2.46
N PRO A 360 1.27 -3.43 2.07
CA PRO A 360 2.59 -3.36 1.43
C PRO A 360 2.54 -2.99 -0.05
N GLY A 361 3.48 -2.16 -0.52
CA GLY A 361 3.62 -1.85 -1.94
C GLY A 361 3.62 -3.10 -2.83
N LEU A 362 3.20 -2.96 -4.08
CA LEU A 362 3.08 -4.06 -5.05
C LEU A 362 4.41 -4.76 -5.35
N SER A 363 5.53 -4.08 -5.11
CA SER A 363 6.90 -4.56 -5.24
C SER A 363 7.41 -5.34 -4.03
N CYS A 364 6.65 -5.38 -2.93
CA CYS A 364 7.02 -6.15 -1.74
C CYS A 364 7.03 -7.65 -2.03
N THR A 365 8.17 -8.32 -1.82
CA THR A 365 8.34 -9.75 -2.12
C THR A 365 7.63 -10.68 -1.15
N ASP A 366 7.20 -10.16 0.00
CA ASP A 366 6.53 -10.95 1.03
C ASP A 366 5.07 -11.26 0.64
N TYR A 367 4.54 -10.55 -0.35
CA TYR A 367 3.16 -10.68 -0.81
C TYR A 367 3.10 -10.94 -2.32
N ASP A 368 2.38 -12.00 -2.72
CA ASP A 368 2.10 -12.28 -4.13
C ASP A 368 0.82 -11.57 -4.57
N TRP A 369 0.99 -10.38 -5.15
CA TRP A 369 -0.11 -9.55 -5.67
C TRP A 369 -0.69 -10.05 -7.00
N SER A 370 -0.12 -11.09 -7.62
CA SER A 370 -0.50 -11.49 -8.99
C SER A 370 -1.97 -11.86 -9.12
N LYS A 371 -2.51 -12.61 -8.15
CA LYS A 371 -3.94 -12.97 -8.11
C LYS A 371 -4.83 -11.74 -7.90
N ALA A 372 -4.46 -10.87 -6.97
CA ALA A 372 -5.22 -9.67 -6.65
C ALA A 372 -5.29 -8.71 -7.85
N LEU A 373 -4.16 -8.46 -8.51
CA LEU A 373 -4.08 -7.63 -9.71
C LEU A 373 -4.81 -8.27 -10.91
N SER A 374 -4.71 -9.60 -11.06
CA SER A 374 -5.49 -10.33 -12.07
C SER A 374 -7.00 -10.19 -11.84
N ALA A 375 -7.46 -10.31 -10.60
CA ALA A 375 -8.87 -10.10 -10.26
C ALA A 375 -9.29 -8.64 -10.48
N ALA A 376 -8.47 -7.67 -10.03
CA ALA A 376 -8.73 -6.25 -10.21
C ALA A 376 -8.81 -5.83 -11.70
N SER A 377 -7.98 -6.43 -12.56
CA SER A 377 -7.99 -6.20 -14.01
C SER A 377 -9.09 -6.97 -14.78
N SER A 378 -9.81 -7.87 -14.10
CA SER A 378 -10.85 -8.70 -14.71
C SER A 378 -12.23 -8.04 -14.78
N TYR A 379 -12.45 -6.99 -14.01
CA TYR A 379 -13.72 -6.25 -14.02
C TYR A 379 -14.00 -5.68 -15.42
N GLU A 380 -15.27 -5.77 -15.87
CA GLU A 380 -15.64 -5.51 -17.27
C GLU A 380 -15.38 -4.07 -17.74
N SER A 381 -15.30 -3.13 -16.79
CA SER A 381 -15.08 -1.71 -17.04
C SER A 381 -13.73 -1.28 -16.50
N SER A 382 -13.12 -0.28 -17.14
CA SER A 382 -11.88 0.36 -16.70
C SER A 382 -12.06 0.89 -15.27
N THR A 383 -11.67 0.09 -14.28
CA THR A 383 -11.86 0.40 -12.86
C THR A 383 -10.72 1.29 -12.40
N PRO A 384 -11.02 2.50 -11.90
CA PRO A 384 -10.03 3.34 -11.25
C PRO A 384 -9.38 2.58 -10.10
N PHE A 385 -8.07 2.71 -10.01
CA PHE A 385 -7.33 2.25 -8.86
C PHE A 385 -6.49 3.36 -8.25
N LEU A 386 -6.25 3.24 -6.96
CA LEU A 386 -5.33 4.04 -6.17
C LEU A 386 -4.41 3.10 -5.40
N ILE A 387 -3.13 3.43 -5.33
CA ILE A 387 -2.13 2.68 -4.57
C ILE A 387 -1.37 3.69 -3.72
N THR A 388 -1.25 3.41 -2.43
CA THR A 388 -0.45 4.22 -1.51
C THR A 388 0.88 3.55 -1.22
N THR A 389 1.97 4.31 -1.27
CA THR A 389 3.32 3.86 -0.95
C THR A 389 3.96 4.79 0.08
N ASN A 390 4.97 4.30 0.79
CA ASN A 390 5.64 5.10 1.82
C ASN A 390 6.69 6.03 1.20
N THR A 391 7.27 5.62 0.07
CA THR A 391 8.32 6.36 -0.63
C THR A 391 8.00 6.51 -2.11
N GLU A 392 8.63 7.50 -2.74
CA GLU A 392 8.52 7.72 -4.18
C GLU A 392 9.12 6.55 -4.97
N MET A 393 10.26 6.03 -4.50
CA MET A 393 10.96 4.91 -5.12
C MET A 393 10.13 3.62 -5.07
N GLU A 394 9.42 3.36 -3.97
CA GLU A 394 8.40 2.29 -3.91
C GLU A 394 7.29 2.54 -4.94
N GLY A 395 6.84 3.79 -5.09
CA GLY A 395 5.90 4.20 -6.14
C GLY A 395 6.40 3.80 -7.53
N PHE A 396 7.62 4.20 -7.92
CA PHE A 396 8.20 3.81 -9.21
C PHE A 396 8.35 2.29 -9.36
N ALA A 397 8.76 1.59 -8.31
CA ALA A 397 8.87 0.13 -8.33
C ALA A 397 7.50 -0.56 -8.55
N ASP A 398 6.45 -0.03 -7.93
CA ASP A 398 5.09 -0.54 -8.08
C ASP A 398 4.52 -0.21 -9.47
N ILE A 399 4.79 0.98 -10.03
CA ILE A 399 4.45 1.30 -11.43
C ILE A 399 5.11 0.31 -12.38
N LYS A 400 6.40 0.04 -12.17
CA LYS A 400 7.13 -0.94 -12.96
C LYS A 400 6.49 -2.32 -12.87
N CYS A 401 6.08 -2.76 -11.67
CA CYS A 401 5.35 -4.01 -11.47
C CYS A 401 4.04 -4.05 -12.28
N LEU A 402 3.27 -2.96 -12.29
CA LEU A 402 2.04 -2.84 -13.05
C LEU A 402 2.27 -2.91 -14.56
N VAL A 403 3.29 -2.21 -15.08
CA VAL A 403 3.67 -2.22 -16.50
C VAL A 403 4.18 -3.59 -16.93
N ASP A 404 5.10 -4.19 -16.18
CA ASP A 404 5.69 -5.49 -16.50
C ASP A 404 4.63 -6.60 -16.44
N GLY A 405 3.63 -6.46 -15.57
CA GLY A 405 2.46 -7.33 -15.46
C GLY A 405 1.41 -7.12 -16.56
N GLY A 406 1.50 -6.03 -17.33
CA GLY A 406 0.47 -5.65 -18.31
C GLY A 406 -0.85 -5.23 -17.67
N TYR A 407 -0.81 -4.69 -16.46
CA TYR A 407 -2.00 -4.16 -15.78
C TYR A 407 -2.27 -2.69 -16.11
N VAL A 408 -1.26 -1.99 -16.63
CA VAL A 408 -1.32 -0.59 -17.08
C VAL A 408 -0.63 -0.47 -18.44
N ASP A 409 -1.22 0.32 -19.34
CA ASP A 409 -0.62 0.63 -20.63
C ASP A 409 0.50 1.68 -20.44
N PRO A 410 1.76 1.40 -20.84
CA PRO A 410 2.83 2.39 -20.80
C PRO A 410 2.50 3.71 -21.50
N MET A 411 1.62 3.71 -22.50
CA MET A 411 1.20 4.92 -23.21
C MET A 411 0.36 5.87 -22.36
N GLU A 412 -0.26 5.37 -21.29
CA GLU A 412 -1.04 6.18 -20.35
C GLU A 412 -0.15 6.81 -19.27
N LEU A 413 1.15 6.47 -19.22
CA LEU A 413 2.09 7.01 -18.24
C LEU A 413 2.67 8.36 -18.68
N PRO A 414 2.81 9.33 -17.75
CA PRO A 414 3.64 10.52 -17.96
C PRO A 414 5.07 10.16 -18.39
N THR A 415 5.69 11.01 -19.21
CA THR A 415 7.01 10.75 -19.82
C THR A 415 8.09 10.61 -18.75
N TYR A 416 8.08 11.46 -17.73
CA TYR A 416 9.03 11.41 -16.61
C TYR A 416 8.98 10.08 -15.85
N ILE A 417 7.79 9.46 -15.76
CA ILE A 417 7.63 8.14 -15.11
C ILE A 417 8.29 7.07 -15.96
N LEU A 418 8.03 7.05 -17.27
CA LEU A 418 8.60 6.07 -18.21
C LEU A 418 10.13 6.08 -18.20
N GLU A 419 10.72 7.28 -18.20
CA GLU A 419 12.17 7.46 -18.09
C GLU A 419 12.72 6.87 -16.79
N THR A 420 12.01 7.06 -15.69
CA THR A 420 12.43 6.58 -14.36
C THR A 420 12.32 5.06 -14.22
N VAL A 421 11.30 4.43 -14.82
CA VAL A 421 11.08 2.97 -14.71
C VAL A 421 11.85 2.13 -15.74
N ASP A 422 12.74 2.75 -16.53
CA ASP A 422 13.56 2.12 -17.59
C ASP A 422 12.70 1.27 -18.55
N VAL A 423 11.53 1.80 -18.90
CA VAL A 423 10.67 1.21 -19.92
C VAL A 423 11.05 1.87 -21.24
N GLU A 424 11.61 1.08 -22.18
CA GLU A 424 11.96 1.58 -23.52
C GLU A 424 10.78 2.37 -24.09
N SER A 425 10.92 3.70 -24.14
CA SER A 425 9.90 4.58 -24.70
C SER A 425 9.57 4.02 -26.08
N PRO A 426 8.29 3.73 -26.37
CA PRO A 426 7.89 3.09 -27.61
C PRO A 426 8.38 3.97 -28.76
N SER A 427 9.52 3.56 -29.32
CA SER A 427 10.38 4.46 -30.09
C SER A 427 9.56 5.14 -31.16
N ASN A 428 9.68 6.47 -31.24
CA ASN A 428 9.07 7.39 -32.21
C ASN A 428 9.44 7.11 -33.69
N ASN A 429 9.85 5.88 -34.01
CA ASN A 429 10.36 5.37 -35.27
C ASN A 429 9.34 5.39 -36.43
N SER A 430 8.25 6.16 -36.39
CA SER A 430 7.29 6.19 -37.51
C SER A 430 6.72 7.53 -37.95
N ARG A 431 7.07 8.67 -37.35
CA ARG A 431 6.33 9.92 -37.67
C ARG A 431 7.07 11.25 -37.64
N TYR A 432 8.36 11.29 -37.95
CA TYR A 432 8.98 12.55 -38.40
C TYR A 432 8.50 12.86 -39.83
N ASN A 433 7.29 13.41 -39.94
CA ASN A 433 6.95 14.38 -40.97
C ASN A 433 7.15 15.75 -40.32
N ASP A 434 7.97 16.57 -40.96
CA ASP A 434 8.92 17.51 -40.35
C ASP A 434 8.39 18.96 -40.26
N ASP A 435 7.08 19.20 -40.10
CA ASP A 435 6.54 20.56 -40.34
C ASP A 435 5.43 21.09 -39.39
N ASP A 436 5.04 20.40 -38.30
CA ASP A 436 4.00 20.90 -37.37
C ASP A 436 4.49 20.90 -35.90
N GLU A 437 5.25 21.93 -35.50
CA GLU A 437 5.90 22.08 -34.18
C GLU A 437 5.02 22.71 -33.06
N GLU A 438 3.68 22.74 -33.15
CA GLU A 438 2.86 23.57 -32.22
C GLU A 438 1.73 22.87 -31.41
N GLU A 439 1.65 21.52 -31.30
CA GLU A 439 0.54 20.85 -30.57
C GLU A 439 0.96 19.80 -29.49
N GLU A 440 2.09 19.96 -28.80
CA GLU A 440 2.51 18.95 -27.79
C GLU A 440 1.80 19.04 -26.42
N ASP A 441 1.12 20.15 -26.09
CA ASP A 441 0.57 20.37 -24.73
C ASP A 441 -0.77 19.64 -24.45
N ASP A 442 -1.55 19.28 -25.48
CA ASP A 442 -2.90 18.73 -25.28
C ASP A 442 -2.90 17.22 -24.95
N ASP A 443 -1.84 16.49 -25.33
CA ASP A 443 -1.76 15.04 -25.14
C ASP A 443 -1.45 14.64 -23.68
N GLU A 444 -0.75 15.50 -22.93
CA GLU A 444 -0.40 15.19 -21.53
C GLU A 444 -1.62 15.21 -20.60
N GLN A 445 -2.60 16.07 -20.88
CA GLN A 445 -3.85 16.16 -20.09
C GLN A 445 -4.76 14.92 -20.25
N ASN A 446 -4.58 14.16 -21.33
CA ASN A 446 -5.39 12.97 -21.60
C ASN A 446 -4.89 11.71 -20.88
N LYS A 447 -3.70 11.75 -20.26
CA LYS A 447 -3.12 10.61 -19.55
C LYS A 447 -3.93 10.26 -18.31
N LYS A 448 -4.39 9.01 -18.23
CA LYS A 448 -5.21 8.52 -17.11
C LYS A 448 -4.35 7.83 -16.05
N PHE A 449 -3.20 8.43 -15.74
CA PHE A 449 -2.30 7.97 -14.71
C PHE A 449 -1.69 9.17 -13.97
N PHE A 450 -1.44 9.02 -12.67
CA PHE A 450 -0.73 10.02 -11.88
C PHE A 450 0.13 9.37 -10.79
N LEU A 451 1.18 10.07 -10.37
CA LEU A 451 1.97 9.81 -9.17
C LEU A 451 2.21 11.16 -8.49
N CYS A 452 1.79 11.30 -7.25
CA CYS A 452 1.98 12.54 -6.49
C CYS A 452 2.18 12.26 -5.00
N GLU A 453 2.64 13.28 -4.30
CA GLU A 453 2.66 13.27 -2.85
C GLU A 453 1.22 13.30 -2.29
N ASN A 454 1.00 12.60 -1.19
CA ASN A 454 -0.27 12.57 -0.47
C ASN A 454 -0.33 13.73 0.54
N PRO A 455 -1.17 14.74 0.29
CA PRO A 455 -1.30 15.87 1.21
C PRO A 455 -2.02 15.50 2.53
N TYR A 456 -2.63 14.31 2.59
CA TYR A 456 -3.34 13.80 3.77
C TYR A 456 -2.54 12.77 4.56
N ALA A 457 -1.27 12.53 4.20
CA ALA A 457 -0.41 11.62 4.95
C ALA A 457 -0.24 12.10 6.40
N GLY A 458 -0.12 11.14 7.32
CA GLY A 458 0.08 11.44 8.74
C GLY A 458 1.40 12.17 9.01
N LEU A 459 1.54 12.70 10.22
CA LEU A 459 2.78 13.38 10.65
C LEU A 459 3.79 12.44 11.33
N ARG A 460 3.40 11.17 11.53
CA ARG A 460 4.21 10.18 12.24
C ARG A 460 5.31 9.65 11.33
N VAL A 461 6.53 9.79 11.79
CA VAL A 461 7.70 9.18 11.17
C VAL A 461 7.89 7.78 11.76
N ARG A 462 7.99 6.80 10.88
CA ARG A 462 8.29 5.41 11.22
C ARG A 462 9.71 5.10 10.82
N GLN A 463 10.34 4.19 11.55
CA GLN A 463 11.61 3.61 11.17
C GLN A 463 11.33 2.27 10.51
N SER A 464 11.98 2.01 9.37
CA SER A 464 11.94 0.70 8.76
C SER A 464 12.67 -0.32 9.63
N GLY A 465 12.28 -1.58 9.51
CA GLY A 465 12.95 -2.67 10.20
C GLY A 465 14.33 -3.00 9.61
N THR A 466 14.75 -2.36 8.52
CA THR A 466 15.95 -2.77 7.76
C THR A 466 17.17 -1.92 8.13
N MET A 467 17.04 -0.62 8.31
CA MET A 467 18.17 0.26 8.62
C MET A 467 17.81 1.32 9.64
N ALA A 468 18.77 1.63 10.50
CA ALA A 468 18.55 2.59 11.56
C ALA A 468 18.12 3.98 11.07
N ASN A 469 18.60 4.41 9.91
CA ASN A 469 18.30 5.71 9.31
C ASN A 469 17.22 5.67 8.23
N ASP A 470 16.66 4.49 7.95
CA ASP A 470 15.59 4.35 6.99
C ASP A 470 14.27 4.73 7.68
N LEU A 471 13.82 5.94 7.39
CA LEU A 471 12.67 6.58 7.99
C LEU A 471 11.67 6.92 6.89
N TYR A 472 10.39 6.76 7.19
CA TYR A 472 9.31 7.04 6.24
C TYR A 472 8.05 7.54 6.95
N VAL A 473 7.17 8.15 6.17
CA VAL A 473 5.79 8.45 6.57
C VAL A 473 4.88 7.50 5.82
N LYS A 474 3.93 6.86 6.52
CA LYS A 474 3.02 5.91 5.89
C LYS A 474 2.17 6.58 4.82
N SER A 475 2.00 5.91 3.68
CA SER A 475 1.16 6.37 2.57
C SER A 475 1.51 7.80 2.10
N ARG A 476 2.79 8.19 2.16
CA ARG A 476 3.24 9.53 1.75
C ARG A 476 3.08 9.79 0.26
N TRP A 477 3.08 8.75 -0.56
CA TRP A 477 2.91 8.85 -2.00
C TRP A 477 1.66 8.10 -2.42
N VAL A 478 0.96 8.66 -3.41
CA VAL A 478 -0.22 8.05 -4.01
C VAL A 478 -0.01 8.03 -5.51
N MET A 479 -0.31 6.89 -6.11
CA MET A 479 -0.46 6.78 -7.55
C MET A 479 -1.80 6.18 -7.90
N GLY A 480 -2.26 6.43 -9.12
CA GLY A 480 -3.51 5.89 -9.58
C GLY A 480 -3.61 5.88 -11.08
N GLY A 481 -4.48 5.01 -11.57
CA GLY A 481 -4.73 4.86 -12.99
C GLY A 481 -6.00 4.05 -13.27
N LEU A 482 -6.12 3.58 -14.50
CA LEU A 482 -7.15 2.63 -14.90
C LEU A 482 -6.51 1.28 -15.20
N PHE A 483 -7.09 0.20 -14.66
CA PHE A 483 -6.64 -1.15 -15.03
C PHE A 483 -6.91 -1.43 -16.51
N GLN A 484 -5.89 -1.97 -17.19
CA GLN A 484 -6.04 -2.52 -18.53
C GLN A 484 -6.75 -3.88 -18.43
N ARG A 485 -7.76 -4.08 -19.27
CA ARG A 485 -8.49 -5.33 -19.31
C ARG A 485 -7.54 -6.46 -19.75
N GLY A 486 -7.40 -7.49 -18.92
CA GLY A 486 -6.43 -8.60 -19.08
C GLY A 486 -6.56 -9.48 -20.34
N GLY A 487 -7.33 -9.06 -21.35
CA GLY A 487 -7.51 -9.76 -22.64
C GLY A 487 -6.64 -9.24 -23.78
N ASP A 488 -6.23 -7.98 -23.75
CA ASP A 488 -5.61 -7.31 -24.92
C ASP A 488 -4.11 -7.08 -24.80
N VAL A 489 -3.51 -7.40 -23.64
CA VAL A 489 -2.05 -7.44 -23.53
C VAL A 489 -1.56 -8.61 -24.36
N VAL A 490 -1.25 -8.26 -25.60
CA VAL A 490 -0.47 -9.00 -26.58
C VAL A 490 0.44 -9.90 -25.80
N LYS A 491 0.26 -11.22 -25.93
CA LYS A 491 1.25 -12.21 -25.53
C LYS A 491 2.53 -11.88 -26.30
N LYS A 492 3.26 -10.84 -25.88
CA LYS A 492 4.55 -10.41 -26.39
C LYS A 492 5.40 -11.60 -26.09
N LYS A 493 5.53 -12.44 -27.12
CA LYS A 493 6.36 -13.63 -27.21
C LYS A 493 7.61 -13.29 -26.41
N LYS A 494 7.75 -13.79 -25.17
CA LYS A 494 8.91 -13.54 -24.31
C LYS A 494 10.13 -13.80 -25.20
N ARG A 495 10.71 -12.73 -25.74
CA ARG A 495 11.93 -12.81 -26.54
C ARG A 495 12.91 -13.28 -25.49
N LYS A 496 13.29 -14.56 -25.53
CA LYS A 496 14.36 -15.09 -24.70
C LYS A 496 15.58 -14.23 -25.01
N THR A 497 15.81 -13.21 -24.20
CA THR A 497 17.07 -12.49 -24.15
C THR A 497 18.07 -13.55 -23.73
N LYS A 498 18.75 -14.14 -24.72
CA LYS A 498 19.90 -14.99 -24.46
C LYS A 498 20.92 -14.05 -23.83
N MET A 499 20.99 -14.05 -22.50
CA MET A 499 22.17 -13.54 -21.81
C MET A 499 23.36 -14.22 -22.47
N VAL A 500 24.15 -13.43 -23.19
CA VAL A 500 25.37 -13.88 -23.81
C VAL A 500 26.31 -14.19 -22.67
N ASP A 501 26.41 -15.47 -22.35
CA ASP A 501 27.37 -16.04 -21.42
C ASP A 501 28.78 -15.82 -22.00
N LYS A 502 29.34 -14.62 -21.79
CA LYS A 502 30.73 -14.26 -22.12
C LYS A 502 31.67 -14.88 -21.07
N SER A 503 31.67 -16.20 -20.95
CA SER A 503 32.61 -16.89 -20.05
C SER A 503 33.09 -18.22 -20.63
N LYS A 504 33.77 -18.18 -21.78
CA LYS A 504 34.68 -19.28 -22.23
C LYS A 504 35.66 -18.83 -23.32
N LYS A 505 36.61 -17.95 -22.97
CA LYS A 505 37.83 -17.77 -23.77
C LYS A 505 38.78 -18.94 -23.48
N LYS A 506 38.71 -19.91 -24.39
CA LYS A 506 39.54 -21.09 -24.60
C LYS A 506 41.05 -20.76 -24.47
N ARG A 507 41.70 -21.16 -23.37
CA ARG A 507 43.17 -21.28 -23.29
C ARG A 507 43.52 -22.76 -23.53
N LYS A 508 44.12 -23.01 -24.69
CA LYS A 508 44.71 -24.29 -25.11
C LYS A 508 46.13 -24.33 -24.51
N GLY A 509 46.45 -25.33 -23.71
CA GLY A 509 47.79 -25.50 -23.12
C GLY A 509 48.01 -26.89 -22.54
N SER A 510 48.62 -27.74 -23.36
CA SER A 510 49.42 -28.96 -23.10
C SER A 510 49.16 -29.90 -21.91
N GLN A 511 49.01 -31.17 -22.29
CA GLN A 511 49.17 -32.43 -21.55
C GLN A 511 50.38 -32.49 -20.60
N GLU A 512 50.19 -33.12 -19.43
CA GLU A 512 50.88 -34.34 -18.93
C GLU A 512 50.30 -34.71 -17.54
N LYS A 513 49.54 -35.80 -17.42
CA LYS A 513 49.90 -37.16 -16.98
C LYS A 513 50.23 -37.33 -15.47
N GLY A 514 49.45 -38.21 -14.83
CA GLY A 514 49.71 -38.85 -13.53
C GLY A 514 48.94 -38.20 -12.38
N SER A 515 48.28 -38.90 -11.44
CA SER A 515 48.21 -40.32 -11.10
C SER A 515 47.05 -40.54 -10.11
N ASP A 516 46.53 -41.76 -10.10
CA ASP A 516 45.59 -42.35 -9.13
C ASP A 516 45.62 -41.82 -7.68
N ARG A 517 44.42 -41.59 -7.11
CA ARG A 517 44.04 -42.23 -5.83
C ARG A 517 42.55 -42.14 -5.47
N LYS A 518 41.96 -43.34 -5.34
CA LYS A 518 40.71 -43.68 -4.63
C LYS A 518 40.60 -43.06 -3.22
N LYS A 519 39.40 -42.60 -2.85
CA LYS A 519 38.65 -42.90 -1.59
C LYS A 519 37.30 -42.16 -1.62
N ARG A 520 36.13 -42.80 -1.82
CA ARG A 520 35.28 -43.53 -0.84
C ARG A 520 34.89 -42.72 0.41
N ARG A 521 33.64 -42.22 0.47
CA ARG A 521 32.56 -42.50 1.47
C ARG A 521 31.55 -41.33 1.51
N LYS A 522 30.24 -41.62 1.36
CA LYS A 522 29.17 -41.58 2.41
C LYS A 522 29.20 -40.27 3.21
N GLY A 523 28.19 -39.41 3.20
CA GLY A 523 26.74 -39.62 3.21
C GLY A 523 26.19 -38.84 4.42
N GLY A 524 24.97 -38.29 4.32
CA GLY A 524 24.26 -37.75 5.49
C GLY A 524 23.60 -36.40 5.27
N ASN A 525 22.37 -36.44 4.77
CA ASN A 525 21.32 -35.46 5.08
C ASN A 525 20.90 -35.67 6.55
N PRO A 526 20.56 -34.62 7.31
CA PRO A 526 19.15 -34.39 7.66
C PRO A 526 18.83 -32.87 7.69
N ALA A 527 17.71 -32.37 7.17
CA ALA A 527 16.32 -32.55 7.62
C ALA A 527 16.06 -32.09 9.08
N LEU A 528 15.28 -31.00 9.17
CA LEU A 528 14.25 -30.71 10.17
C LEU A 528 14.68 -30.64 11.65
N ILE A 529 14.70 -29.42 12.19
CA ILE A 529 13.75 -28.88 13.19
C ILE A 529 13.68 -27.37 12.96
#